data_AF-A0A926ECH1-F1
#
_entry.id   AF-A0A926ECH1-F1
#
_cell.length_a   1.000
_cell.length_b   1.000
_cell.length_c   1.000
_cell.angle_alpha   90.00
_cell.angle_beta   90.00
_cell.angle_gamma   90.00
#
_symmetry.space_group_name_H-M   'P 1'
#
loop_
_entity.id
_entity.type
_entity.pdbx_description
1 polymer ?
#
loop_
_entity_poly.entity_id
_entity_poly.type
_entity_poly.pdbx_seq_one_letter_code
_entity_poly.pdbx_strand_id
1 'polypeptide(L)'
;MRRLRLMGGSYELRPISAYDAVRGTKLAQKAAAQMEKHATCQVEDLCDGACMAALCLYRAGRRAFSTPLTVLRALSVEEITRVQREYLRMMSEEGEDEA
;
A
#
# COMPACT_ATOMS: atom_id res chain seq x y z
N MET A 1 -13.31 6.14 -3.75
CA MET A 1 -12.00 6.85 -3.84
C MET A 1 -11.88 7.85 -2.70
N ARG A 2 -10.76 7.84 -1.95
CA ARG A 2 -10.56 8.69 -0.75
C ARG A 2 -9.24 9.48 -0.84
N ARG A 3 -9.16 10.68 -0.26
CA ARG A 3 -7.92 11.46 -0.20
C ARG A 3 -7.20 11.28 1.14
N LEU A 4 -5.89 11.05 1.10
CA LEU A 4 -5.03 10.96 2.28
C LEU A 4 -3.97 12.06 2.24
N ARG A 5 -3.61 12.56 3.43
CA ARG A 5 -2.49 13.49 3.63
C ARG A 5 -1.41 12.78 4.45
N LEU A 6 -0.26 12.60 3.82
CA LEU A 6 0.95 11.95 4.34
C LEU A 6 2.11 12.97 4.23
N MET A 7 3.28 12.70 4.83
CA MET A 7 4.44 13.60 4.84
C MET A 7 4.87 14.00 3.42
N GLY A 8 4.77 13.09 2.45
CA GLY A 8 5.12 13.37 1.05
C GLY A 8 4.08 14.18 0.25
N GLY A 9 2.93 14.53 0.84
CA GLY A 9 1.87 15.33 0.22
C GLY A 9 0.48 14.70 0.28
N SER A 10 -0.40 15.16 -0.62
CA SER A 10 -1.75 14.61 -0.75
C SER A 10 -1.78 13.49 -1.80
N TYR A 11 -2.44 12.40 -1.45
CA TYR A 11 -2.58 11.21 -2.27
C TYR A 11 -4.05 10.84 -2.43
N GLU A 12 -4.38 10.24 -3.56
CA GLU A 12 -5.66 9.59 -3.81
C GLU A 12 -5.51 8.09 -3.57
N LEU A 13 -6.36 7.55 -2.70
CA LEU A 13 -6.50 6.13 -2.43
C LEU A 13 -7.58 5.57 -3.36
N ARG A 14 -7.19 4.56 -4.16
CA ARG A 14 -8.04 3.90 -5.14
C ARG A 14 -8.14 2.40 -4.86
N PRO A 15 -9.29 1.76 -5.16
CA PRO A 15 -9.42 0.31 -5.07
C PRO A 15 -8.36 -0.39 -5.92
N ILE A 16 -7.82 -1.50 -5.41
CA ILE A 16 -6.86 -2.32 -6.14
C ILE A 16 -7.65 -3.30 -7.01
N SER A 17 -7.28 -3.42 -8.28
CA SER A 17 -7.90 -4.42 -9.17
C SER A 17 -7.58 -5.84 -8.71
N ALA A 18 -8.44 -6.81 -9.01
CA ALA A 18 -8.15 -8.23 -8.73
C ALA A 18 -6.79 -8.66 -9.33
N TYR A 19 -6.45 -8.13 -10.51
CA TYR A 19 -5.16 -8.37 -11.15
C TYR A 19 -3.98 -7.81 -10.34
N ASP A 20 -4.08 -6.57 -9.86
CA ASP A 20 -3.04 -5.96 -9.03
C ASP A 20 -2.91 -6.67 -7.67
N ALA A 21 -4.01 -7.14 -7.08
CA ALA A 21 -3.99 -7.91 -5.84
C ALA A 21 -3.21 -9.23 -5.99
N VAL A 22 -3.45 -9.98 -7.07
CA VAL A 22 -2.70 -11.21 -7.40
C VAL A 22 -1.21 -10.92 -7.63
N ARG A 23 -0.88 -9.76 -8.24
CA ARG A 23 0.53 -9.34 -8.41
C ARG A 23 1.16 -8.85 -7.11
N GLY A 24 0.37 -8.37 -6.17
CA GLY A 24 0.81 -7.84 -4.88
C GLY A 24 1.65 -8.83 -4.10
N THR A 25 1.22 -10.09 -3.99
CA THR A 25 1.97 -11.13 -3.26
C THR A 25 3.39 -11.34 -3.80
N LYS A 26 3.58 -11.34 -5.13
CA LYS A 26 4.91 -11.48 -5.74
C LYS A 26 5.78 -10.24 -5.54
N LEU A 27 5.19 -9.06 -5.48
CA LEU A 27 5.91 -7.81 -5.23
C LEU A 27 6.34 -7.71 -3.77
N ALA A 28 5.48 -8.09 -2.84
CA ALA A 28 5.78 -8.13 -1.41
C ALA A 28 6.89 -9.15 -1.10
N GLN A 29 6.79 -10.39 -1.60
CA GLN A 29 7.86 -11.40 -1.45
C GLN A 29 9.22 -10.91 -1.98
N LYS A 30 9.23 -10.23 -3.13
CA LYS A 30 10.47 -9.64 -3.68
C LYS A 30 11.03 -8.51 -2.81
N ALA A 31 10.18 -7.70 -2.20
CA ALA A 31 10.61 -6.64 -1.30
C ALA A 31 11.15 -7.23 0.02
N ALA A 32 10.43 -8.20 0.59
CA ALA A 32 10.83 -8.93 1.79
C ALA A 32 12.20 -9.61 1.60
N ALA A 33 12.40 -10.36 0.51
CA ALA A 33 13.68 -11.00 0.21
C ALA A 33 14.86 -10.00 0.05
N GLN A 34 14.58 -8.77 -0.39
CA GLN A 34 15.60 -7.71 -0.46
C GLN A 34 15.89 -7.08 0.91
N MET A 35 14.93 -7.11 1.83
CA MET A 35 15.06 -6.61 3.19
C MET A 35 15.57 -7.66 4.19
N GLU A 36 15.30 -8.95 3.95
CA GLU A 36 15.68 -10.10 4.79
C GLU A 36 17.19 -10.25 5.00
N LYS A 37 18.02 -9.58 4.21
CA LYS A 37 19.44 -9.39 4.54
C LYS A 37 19.67 -8.67 5.88
N HIS A 38 18.60 -8.17 6.53
CA HIS A 38 18.63 -7.36 7.76
C HIS A 38 17.57 -7.70 8.85
N ALA A 39 16.92 -8.89 8.84
CA ALA A 39 16.15 -9.54 9.95
C ALA A 39 14.59 -9.59 9.93
N THR A 40 14.05 -10.68 10.56
CA THR A 40 12.76 -11.02 11.24
C THR A 40 11.35 -10.73 10.65
N CYS A 41 10.36 -11.57 11.04
CA CYS A 41 8.93 -11.57 10.64
C CYS A 41 8.21 -10.21 10.56
N GLN A 42 8.66 -9.18 11.27
CA GLN A 42 8.06 -7.83 11.18
C GLN A 42 8.27 -7.18 9.80
N VAL A 43 9.24 -7.67 9.03
CA VAL A 43 9.53 -7.19 7.67
C VAL A 43 8.45 -7.62 6.67
N GLU A 44 7.83 -8.79 6.85
CA GLU A 44 6.81 -9.29 5.91
C GLU A 44 5.56 -8.43 5.95
N ASP A 45 4.98 -8.21 7.13
CA ASP A 45 3.78 -7.36 7.31
C ASP A 45 4.01 -5.93 6.79
N LEU A 46 5.21 -5.38 7.05
CA LEU A 46 5.59 -4.06 6.57
C LEU A 46 5.73 -4.02 5.04
N CYS A 47 6.29 -5.08 4.44
CA CYS A 47 6.41 -5.21 2.99
C CYS A 47 5.04 -5.37 2.31
N ASP A 48 4.12 -6.10 2.93
CA ASP A 48 2.73 -6.23 2.47
C ASP A 48 2.02 -4.87 2.48
N GLY A 49 2.15 -4.12 3.58
CA GLY A 49 1.63 -2.76 3.68
C GLY A 49 2.22 -1.83 2.63
N ALA A 50 3.54 -1.88 2.43
CA ALA A 50 4.21 -1.10 1.41
C ALA A 50 3.80 -1.49 -0.01
N CYS A 51 3.57 -2.78 -0.26
CA CYS A 51 3.09 -3.26 -1.55
C CYS A 51 1.70 -2.76 -1.85
N MET A 52 0.79 -2.85 -0.89
CA MET A 52 -0.55 -2.31 -1.04
C MET A 52 -0.51 -0.82 -1.33
N ALA A 53 0.24 -0.04 -0.54
CA ALA A 53 0.40 1.40 -0.75
C ALA A 53 0.95 1.74 -2.14
N ALA A 54 1.89 0.95 -2.68
CA ALA A 54 2.41 1.15 -4.04
C ALA A 54 1.35 0.90 -5.13
N LEU A 55 0.34 0.07 -4.86
CA LEU A 55 -0.71 -0.27 -5.81
C LEU A 55 -1.92 0.67 -5.71
N CYS A 56 -2.25 1.17 -4.52
CA CYS A 56 -3.48 1.94 -4.28
C CYS A 56 -3.28 3.47 -4.18
N LEU A 57 -2.06 3.98 -3.96
CA LEU A 57 -1.82 5.42 -3.85
C LEU A 57 -1.51 6.06 -5.21
N TYR A 58 -2.23 7.14 -5.50
CA TYR A 58 -2.10 7.93 -6.72
C TYR A 58 -1.84 9.40 -6.38
N ARG A 59 -1.13 10.09 -7.27
CA ARG A 59 -0.92 11.54 -7.23
C ARG A 59 -0.98 12.08 -8.66
N ALA A 60 -1.75 13.15 -8.85
CA ALA A 60 -1.97 13.76 -10.17
C ALA A 60 -2.40 12.72 -11.25
N GLY A 61 -3.28 11.80 -10.88
CA GLY A 61 -3.81 10.77 -11.78
C GLY A 61 -2.86 9.60 -12.10
N ARG A 62 -1.67 9.53 -11.49
CA ARG A 62 -0.68 8.45 -11.71
C ARG A 62 -0.33 7.75 -10.41
N ARG A 63 0.18 6.51 -10.47
CA ARG A 63 0.68 5.81 -9.28
C ARG A 63 1.75 6.64 -8.59
N ALA A 64 1.61 6.84 -7.29
CA ALA A 64 2.51 7.64 -6.47
C ALA A 64 3.88 6.98 -6.30
N PHE A 65 3.90 5.65 -6.32
CA PHE A 65 5.10 4.85 -6.10
C PHE A 65 5.21 3.79 -7.18
N SER A 66 6.43 3.52 -7.64
CA SER A 66 6.69 2.51 -8.66
C SER A 66 6.95 1.12 -8.07
N THR A 67 7.42 1.05 -6.82
CA THR A 67 7.76 -0.21 -6.13
C THR A 67 7.47 -0.12 -4.62
N PRO A 68 7.30 -1.25 -3.91
CA PRO A 68 7.17 -1.26 -2.46
C PRO A 68 8.39 -0.62 -1.75
N LEU A 69 9.60 -0.77 -2.29
CA LEU A 69 10.81 -0.15 -1.75
C LEU A 69 10.77 1.37 -1.81
N THR A 70 10.19 1.95 -2.86
CA THR A 70 10.00 3.40 -2.93
C THR A 70 8.99 3.89 -1.89
N VAL A 71 8.04 3.06 -1.47
CA VAL A 71 7.14 3.37 -0.36
C VAL A 71 7.89 3.34 0.96
N LEU A 72 8.63 2.27 1.24
CA LEU A 72 9.39 2.09 2.49
C LEU A 72 10.43 3.20 2.73
N ARG A 73 10.95 3.80 1.65
CA ARG A 73 11.86 4.94 1.72
C ARG A 73 11.17 6.28 1.92
N ALA A 74 9.90 6.39 1.54
CA ALA A 74 9.16 7.66 1.47
C ALA A 74 8.14 7.83 2.60
N LEU A 75 7.63 6.74 3.17
CA LEU A 75 6.61 6.74 4.20
C LEU A 75 7.12 6.07 5.48
N SER A 76 6.64 6.53 6.63
CA SER A 76 6.88 5.86 7.90
C SER A 76 6.03 4.58 8.04
N VAL A 77 6.39 3.71 8.99
CA VAL A 77 5.59 2.52 9.34
C VAL A 77 4.16 2.90 9.73
N GLU A 78 3.99 4.00 10.48
CA GLU A 78 2.69 4.50 10.90
C GLU A 78 1.84 4.97 9.70
N GLU A 79 2.47 5.63 8.73
CA GLU A 79 1.79 6.06 7.51
C GLU A 79 1.38 4.88 6.63
N ILE A 80 2.26 3.89 6.49
CA ILE A 80 1.94 2.65 5.77
C ILE A 80 0.73 2.00 6.45
N THR A 81 0.77 1.80 7.77
CA THR A 81 -0.34 1.23 8.55
C THR A 81 -1.63 2.03 8.38
N ARG A 82 -1.55 3.37 8.38
CA ARG A 82 -2.71 4.24 8.16
C ARG A 82 -3.30 4.04 6.76
N VAL A 83 -2.48 3.90 5.72
CA VAL A 83 -2.93 3.59 4.37
C VAL A 83 -3.67 2.24 4.36
N GLN A 84 -3.16 1.23 5.06
CA GLN A 84 -3.83 -0.08 5.15
C GLN A 84 -5.23 0.04 5.79
N ARG A 85 -5.34 0.74 6.92
CA ARG A 85 -6.62 0.94 7.62
C ARG A 85 -7.62 1.68 6.77
N GLU A 86 -7.18 2.75 6.11
CA GLU A 86 -8.04 3.56 5.24
C GLU A 86 -8.48 2.81 4.00
N TYR A 87 -7.63 1.92 3.46
CA TYR A 87 -7.99 1.04 2.36
C TYR A 87 -9.07 0.04 2.77
N LEU A 88 -8.90 -0.64 3.91
CA LEU A 88 -9.89 -1.59 4.42
C LEU A 88 -11.23 -0.90 4.70
N ARG A 89 -11.21 0.31 5.28
CA ARG A 89 -12.42 1.09 5.51
C ARG A 89 -13.13 1.48 4.19
N MET A 90 -12.36 1.87 3.17
CA MET A 90 -12.91 2.18 1.85
C MET A 90 -13.57 0.95 1.23
N MET A 91 -12.96 -0.23 1.33
CA MET A 91 -13.53 -1.48 0.80
C MET A 91 -14.75 -1.96 1.60
N SER A 92 -14.83 -1.71 2.92
CA SER A 92 -16.00 -2.06 3.71
C SER A 92 -17.19 -1.13 3.43
N GLU A 93 -16.94 0.17 3.25
CA GLU A 93 -17.99 1.13 2.86
C GLU A 93 -18.55 0.81 1.45
N GLU A 94 -17.71 0.38 0.51
CA GLU A 94 -18.17 -0.02 -0.83
C GLU A 94 -18.98 -1.34 -0.85
N GLY A 95 -18.80 -2.22 0.16
CA GLY A 95 -19.55 -3.48 0.27
C GLY A 95 -20.91 -3.36 0.98
N GLU A 96 -21.15 -2.29 1.72
CA GLU A 96 -22.43 -2.04 2.41
C GLU A 96 -23.48 -1.39 1.49
N ASP A 97 -23.07 -0.77 0.37
CA ASP A 97 -23.97 -0.17 -0.62
C ASP A 97 -24.56 -1.21 -1.62
N GLU A 98 -24.10 -2.47 -1.58
CA GLU A 98 -24.57 -3.56 -2.47
C GLU A 98 -25.49 -4.61 -1.77
N ALA A 99 -25.89 -4.39 -0.50
CA ALA A 99 -26.71 -5.33 0.30
C ALA A 99 -28.10 -4.77 0.66
#